data_AF-A0A2N6LC04-F1
#
_entry.id   AF-A0A2N6LC04-F1
#
_cell.length_a   1.000
_cell.length_b   1.000
_cell.length_c   1.000
_cell.angle_alpha   90.00
_cell.angle_beta   90.00
_cell.angle_gamma   90.00
#
_symmetry.space_group_name_H-M   'P 1'
#
loop_
_entity.id
_entity.type
_entity.pdbx_description
1 polymer ?
#
loop_
_entity_poly.entity_id
_entity_poly.type
_entity_poly.pdbx_seq_one_letter_code
_entity_poly.pdbx_strand_id
1 'polypeptide(L)'
;MLDTTELSKSSQYRIYGKSGDWKYSHKIPGARSKYVFWRFASKCPNTRVSVELSQSQVLSKVWECETSAQQPIRSFDITKLEAFSET
;
A
#
# COMPACT_ATOMS: atom_id res chain seq x y z
N MET A 1 -17.20 11.75 15.08
CA MET A 1 -15.81 11.29 14.90
C MET A 1 -15.82 10.45 13.62
N LEU A 2 -15.38 11.01 12.49
CA LEU A 2 -15.44 10.31 11.20
C LEU A 2 -14.44 9.16 11.22
N ASP A 3 -14.90 7.93 10.96
CA ASP A 3 -14.06 6.76 10.66
C ASP A 3 -13.30 7.03 9.35
N THR A 4 -12.27 7.89 9.38
CA THR A 4 -11.49 8.34 8.21
C THR A 4 -10.48 7.30 7.72
N THR A 5 -10.87 6.03 7.67
CA THR A 5 -10.05 4.97 7.07
C THR A 5 -10.92 4.17 6.12
N GLU A 6 -11.32 4.82 5.03
CA GLU A 6 -12.04 4.19 3.92
C GLU A 6 -11.07 3.31 3.12
N LEU A 7 -10.86 2.08 3.61
CA LEU A 7 -10.11 1.07 2.86
C LEU A 7 -11.00 0.42 1.81
N SER A 8 -10.53 0.41 0.58
CA SER A 8 -11.15 -0.25 -0.56
C SER A 8 -10.63 -1.68 -0.72
N LYS A 9 -11.52 -2.62 -1.04
CA LYS A 9 -11.14 -4.01 -1.37
C LYS A 9 -10.49 -4.13 -2.75
N SER A 10 -10.67 -3.12 -3.60
CA SER A 10 -10.16 -3.06 -4.97
C SER A 10 -8.74 -2.51 -5.05
N SER A 11 -8.33 -1.75 -4.03
CA SER A 11 -7.01 -1.11 -3.97
C SER A 11 -5.93 -2.04 -3.45
N GLN A 12 -4.69 -1.68 -3.75
CA GLN A 12 -3.49 -2.32 -3.21
C GLN A 12 -2.86 -1.42 -2.15
N TYR A 13 -2.21 -2.04 -1.17
CA TYR A 13 -1.65 -1.35 -0.01
C TYR A 13 -0.22 -1.82 0.26
N ARG A 14 0.63 -0.89 0.68
CA ARG A 14 1.92 -1.17 1.30
C ARG A 14 1.80 -1.04 2.80
N ILE A 15 2.45 -1.95 3.52
CA ILE A 15 2.45 -1.98 4.98
C ILE A 15 3.90 -1.88 5.46
N TYR A 16 4.21 -0.88 6.29
CA TYR A 16 5.55 -0.68 6.84
C TYR A 16 6.09 -1.95 7.54
N GLY A 17 7.31 -2.35 7.20
CA GLY A 17 7.94 -3.55 7.74
C GLY A 17 7.38 -4.88 7.20
N LYS A 18 6.49 -4.84 6.18
CA LYS A 18 6.01 -6.03 5.47
C LYS A 18 6.28 -5.87 3.98
N SER A 19 6.92 -6.89 3.40
CA SER A 19 7.18 -6.91 1.97
C SER A 19 5.95 -7.30 1.16
N GLY A 20 5.89 -6.81 -0.07
CA GLY A 20 4.86 -7.11 -1.07
C GLY A 20 3.64 -6.23 -0.98
N ASP A 21 2.78 -6.36 -1.98
CA ASP A 21 1.53 -5.63 -2.08
C ASP A 21 0.41 -6.41 -1.38
N TRP A 22 -0.32 -5.70 -0.53
CA TRP A 22 -1.38 -6.26 0.31
C TRP A 22 -2.74 -5.79 -0.19
N LYS A 23 -3.74 -6.66 -0.07
CA LYS A 23 -5.14 -6.32 -0.34
C LYS A 23 -5.91 -6.26 0.96
N TYR A 24 -6.77 -5.26 1.09
CA TYR A 24 -7.71 -5.21 2.20
C TYR A 24 -8.81 -6.26 2.02
N SER A 25 -9.22 -6.92 3.10
CA SER A 25 -10.30 -7.91 3.09
C SER A 25 -11.55 -7.39 3.78
N HIS A 26 -11.47 -7.14 5.09
CA HIS A 26 -12.60 -6.73 5.91
C HIS A 26 -12.14 -6.14 7.25
N LYS A 27 -13.06 -5.44 7.91
CA LYS A 27 -12.93 -4.94 9.28
C LYS A 27 -13.59 -5.96 10.20
N ILE A 28 -12.88 -6.38 11.25
CA ILE A 28 -13.42 -7.18 12.34
C ILE A 28 -13.98 -6.18 13.36
N PRO A 29 -15.31 -6.11 13.53
CA PRO A 29 -15.93 -5.19 14.48
C PRO A 29 -15.68 -5.66 15.92
N GLY A 30 -15.53 -4.69 16.83
CA GLY A 30 -15.33 -4.92 18.26
C GLY A 30 -14.91 -3.65 18.96
N ALA A 31 -14.76 -3.69 20.29
CA ALA A 31 -14.32 -2.55 21.10
C ALA A 31 -12.97 -1.96 20.62
N ARG A 32 -12.12 -2.81 20.01
CA ARG A 32 -10.94 -2.40 19.24
C ARG A 32 -11.02 -3.02 17.86
N SER A 33 -11.56 -2.26 16.91
CA SER A 33 -11.70 -2.72 15.53
C SER A 33 -10.34 -3.08 14.93
N LYS A 34 -10.30 -4.21 14.22
CA LYS A 34 -9.12 -4.67 13.48
C LYS A 34 -9.40 -4.68 11.99
N TYR A 35 -8.38 -4.44 11.19
CA TYR A 35 -8.43 -4.43 9.74
C TYR A 35 -7.57 -5.56 9.21
N VAL A 36 -8.15 -6.41 8.37
CA VAL A 36 -7.48 -7.61 7.84
C VAL A 36 -6.96 -7.33 6.45
N PHE A 37 -5.66 -7.53 6.27
CA PHE A 37 -4.99 -7.48 4.98
C PHE A 37 -4.47 -8.85 4.60
N TRP A 38 -4.34 -9.11 3.30
CA TRP A 38 -3.82 -10.37 2.81
C TRP A 38 -2.99 -10.21 1.54
N ARG A 39 -2.13 -11.18 1.28
CA ARG A 39 -1.40 -11.35 0.02
C ARG A 39 -1.13 -12.82 -0.26
N PHE A 40 -0.70 -13.15 -1.46
CA PHE A 40 -0.11 -14.46 -1.74
C PHE A 40 1.36 -14.50 -1.30
N ALA A 41 1.81 -15.66 -0.81
CA ALA A 41 3.20 -15.85 -0.42
C ALA A 41 4.08 -15.85 -1.67
N SER A 42 5.19 -15.12 -1.62
CA SER A 42 6.07 -14.93 -2.79
C SER A 42 6.70 -16.23 -3.29
N LYS A 43 6.93 -17.19 -2.39
CA LYS A 43 7.50 -18.51 -2.72
C LYS A 43 6.43 -19.58 -3.00
N CYS A 44 5.19 -19.36 -2.58
CA CYS A 44 4.10 -20.32 -2.67
C CYS A 44 2.82 -19.58 -3.07
N PRO A 45 2.55 -19.41 -4.39
CA PRO A 45 1.45 -18.57 -4.86
C PRO A 45 0.06 -19.09 -4.47
N ASN A 46 -0.06 -20.37 -4.09
CA ASN A 46 -1.31 -20.95 -3.58
C ASN A 46 -1.51 -20.71 -2.07
N THR A 47 -0.52 -20.17 -1.37
CA THR A 47 -0.59 -19.90 0.06
C THR A 47 -0.96 -18.44 0.30
N ARG A 48 -2.10 -18.21 0.94
CA ARG A 48 -2.54 -16.89 1.37
C ARG A 48 -1.95 -16.57 2.74
N VAL A 49 -1.36 -15.39 2.88
CA VAL A 49 -0.86 -14.84 4.14
C VAL A 49 -1.74 -13.67 4.51
N SER A 50 -2.22 -13.63 5.75
CA SER A 50 -3.01 -12.52 6.29
C SER A 50 -2.33 -11.84 7.47
N VAL A 51 -2.60 -10.55 7.65
CA VAL A 51 -2.19 -9.77 8.81
C VAL A 51 -3.37 -8.96 9.32
N GLU A 52 -3.46 -8.85 10.64
CA GLU A 52 -4.43 -8.02 11.33
C GLU A 52 -3.74 -6.76 11.86
N LEU A 53 -4.32 -5.60 11.58
CA LEU A 53 -3.83 -4.32 12.06
C LEU A 53 -4.92 -3.58 12.84
N SER A 54 -4.53 -2.92 13.92
CA SER A 54 -5.41 -1.97 14.61
C SER A 54 -5.58 -0.67 13.80
N GLN A 55 -6.62 0.11 14.09
CA GLN A 55 -6.85 1.40 13.43
C GLN A 55 -5.63 2.33 13.46
N SER A 56 -4.99 2.47 14.63
CA SER A 56 -3.77 3.29 14.78
C SER A 56 -2.63 2.79 13.89
N GLN A 57 -2.47 1.48 13.75
CA GLN A 57 -1.47 0.91 12.86
C GLN A 57 -1.80 1.13 11.39
N VAL A 58 -3.08 1.06 11.00
CA VAL A 58 -3.48 1.37 9.63
C VAL A 58 -3.12 2.82 9.29
N LEU A 59 -3.51 3.77 10.15
CA LEU A 59 -3.22 5.19 9.94
C LEU A 59 -1.71 5.51 9.90
N SER A 60 -0.89 4.79 10.67
CA SER A 60 0.54 5.06 10.77
C SER A 60 1.41 4.29 9.77
N LYS A 61 0.99 3.09 9.34
CA LYS A 61 1.86 2.12 8.65
C LYS A 61 1.34 1.68 7.29
N VAL A 62 0.13 2.06 6.91
CA VAL A 62 -0.50 1.58 5.68
C VAL A 62 -0.66 2.74 4.71
N TRP A 63 -0.23 2.52 3.47
CA TRP A 63 -0.37 3.47 2.38
C TRP A 63 -1.01 2.77 1.19
N GLU A 64 -1.97 3.45 0.56
CA GLU A 64 -2.54 2.99 -0.70
C GLU A 64 -1.49 3.13 -1.80
N CYS A 65 -1.32 2.06 -2.57
CA CYS A 65 -0.61 2.13 -3.83
C CYS A 65 -1.64 2.44 -4.90
N GLU A 66 -1.57 3.63 -5.49
CA GLU A 66 -2.29 3.91 -6.72
C GLU A 66 -1.88 2.85 -7.72
N THR A 67 -2.84 2.01 -8.11
CA THR A 67 -2.62 1.07 -9.20
C THR A 67 -2.70 1.94 -10.44
N SER A 68 -1.58 2.60 -10.76
CA SER A 68 -1.45 3.41 -11.96
C SER A 68 -1.54 2.45 -13.14
N ALA A 69 -2.77 2.18 -13.58
CA ALA A 69 -3.02 1.58 -14.86
C ALA A 69 -2.42 2.55 -15.88
N GLN A 70 -1.30 2.14 -16.46
CA GLN A 70 -0.62 2.74 -17.60
C GLN A 70 -0.05 4.14 -17.35
N GLN A 71 1.24 4.24 -17.05
CA GLN A 71 2.27 4.45 -18.10
C GLN A 71 3.63 3.91 -17.61
N PRO A 72 4.43 3.25 -18.46
CA PRO A 72 5.84 3.10 -18.16
C PRO A 72 6.41 4.51 -17.97
N ILE A 73 7.18 4.73 -16.91
CA ILE A 73 8.01 5.92 -16.79
C ILE A 73 8.85 5.95 -18.06
N ARG A 74 8.47 6.80 -19.03
CA ARG A 74 9.33 7.13 -20.15
C ARG A 74 10.60 7.65 -19.50
N SER A 75 11.70 6.94 -19.75
CA SER A 75 13.07 7.32 -19.42
C SER A 75 13.18 8.82 -19.15
N PHE A 76 13.44 9.19 -17.89
CA PHE A 76 13.88 10.54 -17.61
C PHE A 76 15.21 10.74 -18.34
N ASP A 77 15.21 11.53 -19.41
CA ASP A 77 16.42 12.00 -20.08
C ASP A 77 17.16 12.94 -19.11
N ILE A 78 18.17 12.39 -18.42
CA ILE A 78 19.03 13.09 -17.44
C ILE A 78 19.84 14.21 -18.11
N THR A 79 19.90 14.25 -19.44
CA THR A 79 20.59 15.25 -20.26
C THR A 79 19.94 16.64 -20.27
N LYS A 80 18.73 16.81 -19.72
CA LYS A 80 18.08 18.14 -19.60
C LYS A 80 18.37 18.87 -18.28
N LEU A 81 19.23 18.32 -17.41
CA LEU A 81 19.60 18.93 -16.13
C LEU A 81 20.84 19.84 -16.19
N GLU A 82 21.28 20.26 -17.38
CA GLU A 82 22.33 21.28 -17.51
C GLU A 82 21.71 22.69 -17.57
N ALA A 83 21.25 23.17 -16.41
CA ALA A 83 20.94 24.59 -16.20
C ALA A 83 21.48 25.07 -14.84
N PHE A 84 22.70 24.65 -14.52
CA PHE A 84 23.56 25.26 -13.50
C PHE A 84 25.00 25.27 -14.04
N SER A 85 25.22 26.02 -15.11
CA SER A 85 26.54 26.59 -15.36
C SER A 85 26.53 28.00 -14.81
N GLU A 86 27.34 28.17 -13.76
CA GLU A 86 27.67 29.39 -13.05
C GLU A 86 28.11 30.53 -13.97
N THR A 87 28.00 31.73 -13.39
CA THR A 87 28.29 33.05 -13.94
C THR A 87 29.78 33.24 -14.25
#